data_AF-A0A815LNG6-F1
#
_entry.id   AF-A0A815LNG6-F1
#
_cell.length_a   1.000
_cell.length_b   1.000
_cell.length_c   1.000
_cell.angle_alpha   90.00
_cell.angle_beta   90.00
_cell.angle_gamma   90.00
#
_symmetry.space_group_name_H-M   'P 1'
#
loop_
_entity.id
_entity.type
_entity.pdbx_description
1 polymer ?
#
loop_
_entity_poly.entity_id
_entity_poly.type
_entity_poly.pdbx_seq_one_letter_code
_entity_poly.pdbx_strand_id
1 'polypeptide(L)'
;MSHQYRLSYAIVEDPSSYLTPIVEPVHLWNSSNKDIVTLRKSFFKQWFFASIELWILIFLITTIYLGSGQNPSRYTGNLDVTPLLTKVHWIDVIVFRILNGFFQGFIISLIYSLIVLWLFGIHSGSLFMRYWMFNWLSSMVFGIIIVLFTTNLGPFGNSILTVFVILMLAGSTLQLALELSHPFYRYGYGLPLYHIINGGRHLLFNSYSNFRLNVGVLLAYFSTLWLLAFGTGIFWIKRQQKKAARQSQLVKTEKQ
;
A
#
# COMPACT_ATOMS: atom_id res chain seq x y z
N MET A 1 38.04 -8.80 27.90
CA MET A 1 38.31 -7.34 27.81
C MET A 1 37.71 -6.83 26.51
N SER A 2 36.71 -5.98 26.61
CA SER A 2 35.87 -5.45 25.53
C SER A 2 36.37 -4.08 25.05
N HIS A 3 36.71 -3.93 23.77
CA HIS A 3 36.96 -2.61 23.18
C HIS A 3 35.66 -2.04 22.60
N GLN A 4 35.15 -0.99 23.25
CA GLN A 4 34.09 -0.12 22.77
C GLN A 4 34.66 0.86 21.73
N TYR A 5 34.14 0.86 20.51
CA TYR A 5 34.36 1.96 19.56
C TYR A 5 33.26 3.02 19.75
N ARG A 6 33.61 4.14 20.41
CA ARG A 6 32.81 5.37 20.39
C ARG A 6 33.20 6.19 19.17
N LEU A 7 32.31 6.29 18.18
CA LEU A 7 32.41 7.30 17.12
C LEU A 7 31.89 8.63 17.67
N SER A 8 32.82 9.51 18.04
CA SER A 8 32.55 10.91 18.32
C SER A 8 32.58 11.67 16.99
N TYR A 9 31.48 12.31 16.61
CA TYR A 9 31.44 13.21 15.45
C TYR A 9 32.01 14.56 15.88
N ALA A 10 33.21 14.87 15.40
CA ALA A 10 33.81 16.19 15.54
C ALA A 10 33.12 17.18 14.58
N ILE A 11 32.79 18.35 15.11
CA ILE A 11 32.21 19.48 14.41
C ILE A 11 33.33 20.16 13.60
N VAL A 12 33.10 20.24 12.29
CA VAL A 12 33.59 21.21 11.28
C VAL A 12 34.82 22.03 11.66
N GLU A 13 35.96 21.72 11.05
CA GLU A 13 37.09 22.64 10.88
C GLU A 13 37.45 22.74 9.38
N ASP A 14 37.45 23.99 8.89
CA ASP A 14 38.14 24.57 7.73
C ASP A 14 38.06 23.89 6.33
N PRO A 15 37.35 24.48 5.33
CA PRO A 15 37.30 23.98 3.95
C PRO A 15 38.61 24.13 3.16
N SER A 16 39.64 24.79 3.71
CA SER A 16 40.87 25.10 2.97
C SER A 16 41.98 24.04 3.08
N SER A 17 41.82 23.01 3.92
CA SER A 17 42.87 22.00 4.18
C SER A 17 42.75 20.73 3.30
N TYR A 18 41.86 20.69 2.31
CA TYR A 18 41.83 19.58 1.36
C TYR A 18 42.98 19.70 0.36
N LEU A 19 44.14 19.17 0.73
CA LEU A 19 45.10 18.67 -0.25
C LEU A 19 44.38 17.63 -1.09
N THR A 20 43.97 17.99 -2.31
CA THR A 20 43.41 17.04 -3.26
C THR A 20 44.47 15.97 -3.54
N PRO A 21 44.28 14.71 -3.12
CA PRO A 21 45.17 13.67 -3.60
C PRO A 21 45.02 13.63 -5.12
N ILE A 22 46.13 13.83 -5.84
CA ILE A 22 46.19 13.59 -7.29
C ILE A 22 46.10 12.07 -7.45
N VAL A 23 44.87 11.56 -7.41
CA VAL A 23 44.57 10.16 -7.74
C VAL A 23 44.67 10.07 -9.25
N GLU A 24 45.72 9.40 -9.74
CA GLU A 24 45.87 9.14 -11.17
C GLU A 24 44.60 8.46 -11.73
N PRO A 25 44.03 8.96 -12.84
CA PRO A 25 42.71 8.54 -13.33
C PRO A 25 42.66 7.10 -13.89
N VAL A 26 43.79 6.39 -13.94
CA VAL A 26 43.92 5.08 -14.62
C VAL A 26 43.15 3.96 -13.90
N HIS A 27 42.99 4.05 -12.57
CA HIS A 27 42.29 3.01 -11.80
C HIS A 27 40.77 3.19 -11.69
N LEU A 28 40.23 4.39 -12.01
CA LEU A 28 38.79 4.66 -11.94
C LEU A 28 38.02 4.10 -13.14
N TRP A 29 38.67 3.93 -14.28
CA TRP A 29 37.98 3.53 -15.52
C TRP A 29 37.62 2.04 -15.58
N ASN A 30 38.41 1.18 -14.94
CA ASN A 30 38.19 -0.28 -14.96
C ASN A 30 37.26 -0.78 -13.84
N SER A 31 37.09 -0.03 -12.73
CA SER A 31 36.04 -0.31 -11.74
C SER A 31 34.67 0.15 -12.22
N SER A 32 34.62 1.27 -12.98
CA SER A 32 33.40 1.89 -13.49
C SER A 32 32.47 0.90 -14.19
N ASN A 33 32.98 0.03 -15.09
CA ASN A 33 32.12 -0.93 -15.78
C ASN A 33 31.54 -2.03 -14.86
N LYS A 34 32.30 -2.51 -13.87
CA LYS A 34 31.80 -3.51 -12.92
C LYS A 34 30.80 -2.88 -11.94
N ASP A 35 31.08 -1.66 -11.50
CA ASP A 35 30.20 -0.89 -10.61
C ASP A 35 28.90 -0.52 -11.31
N ILE A 36 28.94 -0.10 -12.59
CA ILE A 36 27.77 0.19 -13.43
C ILE A 36 26.93 -1.07 -13.65
N VAL A 37 27.53 -2.23 -13.91
CA VAL A 37 26.79 -3.49 -14.07
C VAL A 37 26.11 -3.90 -12.76
N THR A 38 26.77 -3.69 -11.63
CA THR A 38 26.22 -4.01 -10.30
C THR A 38 25.10 -3.06 -9.90
N LEU A 39 25.26 -1.76 -10.18
CA LEU A 39 24.22 -0.73 -10.06
C LEU A 39 23.01 -1.04 -10.94
N ARG A 40 23.22 -1.39 -12.21
CA ARG A 40 22.14 -1.79 -13.12
C ARG A 40 21.37 -3.00 -12.61
N LYS A 41 22.06 -4.02 -12.07
CA LYS A 41 21.41 -5.21 -11.49
C LYS A 41 20.59 -4.86 -10.24
N SER A 42 21.11 -4.00 -9.36
CA SER A 42 20.38 -3.53 -8.18
C SER A 42 19.17 -2.68 -8.57
N PHE A 43 19.35 -1.75 -9.50
CA PHE A 43 18.29 -0.89 -10.01
C PHE A 43 17.18 -1.72 -10.67
N PHE A 44 17.55 -2.69 -11.53
CA PHE A 44 16.59 -3.59 -12.16
C PHE A 44 15.79 -4.40 -11.14
N LYS A 45 16.45 -4.93 -10.09
CA LYS A 45 15.76 -5.63 -8.99
C LYS A 45 14.79 -4.73 -8.25
N GLN A 46 15.16 -3.48 -7.98
CA GLN A 46 14.29 -2.49 -7.33
C GLN A 46 13.11 -2.09 -8.22
N TRP A 47 13.35 -1.88 -9.51
CA TRP A 47 12.33 -1.50 -10.48
C TRP A 47 11.34 -2.64 -10.74
N PHE A 48 11.84 -3.86 -10.83
CA PHE A 48 11.02 -5.06 -10.97
C PHE A 48 10.15 -5.27 -9.72
N PHE A 49 10.74 -5.12 -8.53
CA PHE A 49 10.01 -5.15 -7.26
C PHE A 49 8.87 -4.12 -7.22
N ALA A 50 9.17 -2.86 -7.55
CA ALA A 50 8.21 -1.76 -7.63
C ALA A 50 7.08 -2.02 -8.64
N SER A 51 7.45 -2.60 -9.79
CA SER A 51 6.51 -2.89 -10.88
C SER A 51 5.53 -3.97 -10.47
N ILE A 52 5.99 -5.01 -9.75
CA ILE A 52 5.12 -6.05 -9.22
C ILE A 52 4.23 -5.51 -8.10
N GLU A 53 4.76 -4.68 -7.19
CA GLU A 53 3.92 -4.02 -6.16
C GLU A 53 2.80 -3.18 -6.79
N LEU A 54 3.11 -2.41 -7.84
CA LEU A 54 2.12 -1.67 -8.61
C LEU A 54 1.11 -2.60 -9.30
N TRP A 55 1.57 -3.70 -9.89
CA TRP A 55 0.69 -4.67 -10.54
C TRP A 55 -0.27 -5.33 -9.55
N ILE A 56 0.20 -5.65 -8.33
CA ILE A 56 -0.62 -6.19 -7.25
C ILE A 56 -1.65 -5.17 -6.80
N LEU A 57 -1.27 -3.90 -6.64
CA LEU A 57 -2.20 -2.83 -6.32
C LEU A 57 -3.27 -2.67 -7.41
N ILE A 58 -2.88 -2.68 -8.68
CA ILE A 58 -3.80 -2.62 -9.82
C ILE A 58 -4.72 -3.84 -9.84
N PHE A 59 -4.19 -5.03 -9.60
CA PHE A 59 -4.96 -6.27 -9.55
C PHE A 59 -5.95 -6.27 -8.38
N LEU A 60 -5.55 -5.81 -7.19
CA LEU A 60 -6.41 -5.62 -6.01
C LEU A 60 -7.49 -4.57 -6.27
N ILE A 61 -7.13 -3.43 -6.86
CA ILE A 61 -8.10 -2.41 -7.28
C ILE A 61 -9.09 -3.03 -8.25
N THR A 62 -8.64 -3.80 -9.24
CA THR A 62 -9.49 -4.41 -10.26
C THR A 62 -10.39 -5.51 -9.70
N THR A 63 -9.89 -6.38 -8.82
CA THR A 63 -10.70 -7.44 -8.19
C THR A 63 -11.69 -6.86 -7.19
N ILE A 64 -11.31 -5.83 -6.43
CA ILE A 64 -12.25 -5.12 -5.56
C ILE A 64 -13.25 -4.33 -6.41
N TYR A 65 -12.85 -3.71 -7.51
CA TYR A 65 -13.75 -2.99 -8.40
C TYR A 65 -14.78 -3.92 -9.05
N LEU A 66 -14.34 -5.05 -9.59
CA LEU A 66 -15.19 -6.09 -10.18
C LEU A 66 -16.05 -6.78 -9.11
N GLY A 67 -15.51 -7.05 -7.92
CA GLY A 67 -16.20 -7.68 -6.80
C GLY A 67 -17.14 -6.74 -6.03
N SER A 68 -16.92 -5.42 -6.10
CA SER A 68 -17.73 -4.41 -5.40
C SER A 68 -19.08 -4.16 -6.05
N GLY A 69 -19.34 -4.72 -7.24
CA GLY A 69 -20.66 -4.72 -7.85
C GLY A 69 -21.32 -3.36 -7.81
N GLN A 70 -20.71 -2.34 -8.45
CA GLN A 70 -21.18 -0.94 -8.48
C GLN A 70 -22.57 -0.73 -9.13
N ASN A 71 -23.38 -1.77 -9.30
CA ASN A 71 -24.80 -1.66 -9.60
C ASN A 71 -25.50 -2.98 -9.22
N PRO A 72 -26.11 -3.11 -8.04
CA PRO A 72 -27.13 -4.14 -7.85
C PRO A 72 -28.19 -4.06 -8.96
N SER A 73 -28.49 -2.84 -9.44
CA SER A 73 -29.41 -2.55 -10.54
C SER A 73 -29.05 -3.18 -11.90
N ARG A 74 -27.78 -3.54 -12.15
CA ARG A 74 -27.35 -4.15 -13.43
C ARG A 74 -27.37 -5.67 -13.40
N TYR A 75 -27.29 -6.28 -12.22
CA TYR A 75 -27.42 -7.73 -12.06
C TYR A 75 -28.86 -8.16 -11.77
N THR A 76 -29.73 -7.23 -11.31
CA THR A 76 -31.17 -7.46 -11.15
C THR A 76 -31.97 -7.33 -12.44
N GLY A 77 -31.32 -7.11 -13.59
CA GLY A 77 -32.02 -6.98 -14.87
C GLY A 77 -32.73 -8.25 -15.32
N ASN A 78 -32.28 -9.44 -14.88
CA ASN A 78 -32.84 -10.73 -15.31
C ASN A 78 -32.75 -11.87 -14.28
N LEU A 79 -32.32 -11.61 -13.04
CA LEU A 79 -32.30 -12.62 -11.97
C LEU A 79 -32.93 -12.06 -10.70
N ASP A 80 -34.13 -12.53 -10.40
CA ASP A 80 -34.89 -12.33 -9.15
C ASP A 80 -34.15 -12.97 -7.95
N VAL A 81 -32.99 -12.44 -7.57
CA VAL A 81 -32.30 -12.79 -6.31
C VAL A 81 -32.73 -11.89 -5.14
N THR A 82 -33.66 -10.97 -5.39
CA THR A 82 -34.30 -10.05 -4.45
C THR A 82 -34.99 -10.71 -3.25
N PRO A 83 -35.61 -11.91 -3.32
CA PRO A 83 -36.27 -12.51 -2.16
C PRO A 83 -35.32 -13.30 -1.22
N LEU A 84 -34.12 -13.67 -1.67
CA LEU A 84 -33.12 -14.38 -0.83
C LEU A 84 -32.21 -13.41 -0.06
N LEU A 85 -31.90 -12.25 -0.64
CA LEU A 85 -31.10 -11.19 0.00
C LEU A 85 -31.87 -10.38 1.05
N THR A 86 -33.19 -10.45 1.09
CA THR A 86 -34.03 -9.67 2.03
C THR A 86 -33.92 -10.16 3.47
N LYS A 87 -33.45 -11.40 3.69
CA LYS A 87 -33.36 -12.04 5.01
C LYS A 87 -31.93 -12.16 5.57
N VAL A 88 -30.93 -11.68 4.84
CA VAL A 88 -29.54 -11.72 5.32
C VAL A 88 -29.31 -10.54 6.26
N HIS A 89 -28.82 -10.83 7.46
CA HIS A 89 -28.56 -9.78 8.43
C HIS A 89 -27.40 -8.91 7.91
N TRP A 90 -27.50 -7.59 8.08
CA TRP A 90 -26.47 -6.66 7.60
C TRP A 90 -25.10 -6.92 8.23
N ILE A 91 -25.08 -7.52 9.43
CA ILE A 91 -23.86 -7.98 10.11
C ILE A 91 -23.17 -9.08 9.30
N ASP A 92 -23.92 -10.05 8.76
CA ASP A 92 -23.34 -11.17 7.99
C ASP A 92 -22.64 -10.66 6.74
N VAL A 93 -23.21 -9.65 6.07
CA VAL A 93 -22.59 -9.01 4.90
C VAL A 93 -21.29 -8.30 5.26
N ILE A 94 -21.25 -7.61 6.41
CA ILE A 94 -20.04 -6.91 6.88
C ILE A 94 -18.96 -7.93 7.28
N VAL A 95 -19.34 -8.95 8.07
CA VAL A 95 -18.42 -10.00 8.50
C VAL A 95 -17.86 -10.74 7.30
N PHE A 96 -18.70 -11.12 6.33
CA PHE A 96 -18.27 -11.77 5.10
C PHE A 96 -17.28 -10.90 4.31
N ARG A 97 -17.52 -9.59 4.20
CA ARG A 97 -16.59 -8.66 3.51
C ARG A 97 -15.25 -8.54 4.22
N ILE A 98 -15.26 -8.44 5.55
CA ILE A 98 -14.04 -8.36 6.36
C ILE A 98 -13.24 -9.66 6.22
N LEU A 99 -13.88 -10.82 6.37
CA LEU A 99 -13.23 -12.11 6.22
C LEU A 99 -12.70 -12.31 4.80
N ASN A 100 -13.48 -12.00 3.78
CA ASN A 100 -13.05 -12.13 2.39
C ASN A 100 -11.83 -11.22 2.11
N GLY A 101 -11.86 -9.95 2.52
CA GLY A 101 -10.72 -9.04 2.38
C GLY A 101 -9.48 -9.55 3.14
N PHE A 102 -9.69 -10.05 4.36
CA PHE A 102 -8.63 -10.64 5.19
C PHE A 102 -7.94 -11.82 4.50
N PHE A 103 -8.72 -12.82 4.06
CA PHE A 103 -8.21 -14.03 3.42
C PHE A 103 -7.57 -13.76 2.06
N GLN A 104 -8.18 -12.90 1.24
CA GLN A 104 -7.60 -12.52 -0.04
C GLN A 104 -6.24 -11.83 0.14
N GLY A 105 -6.16 -10.84 1.04
CA GLY A 105 -4.90 -10.18 1.35
C GLY A 105 -3.85 -11.15 1.91
N PHE A 106 -4.27 -12.09 2.76
CA PHE A 106 -3.40 -13.12 3.33
C PHE A 106 -2.79 -14.04 2.27
N ILE A 107 -3.60 -14.59 1.36
CA ILE A 107 -3.14 -15.51 0.32
C ILE A 107 -2.29 -14.78 -0.73
N ILE A 108 -2.73 -13.62 -1.20
CA ILE A 108 -1.99 -12.84 -2.20
C ILE A 108 -0.62 -12.42 -1.65
N SER A 109 -0.57 -11.92 -0.42
CA SER A 109 0.69 -11.51 0.21
C SER A 109 1.64 -12.69 0.41
N LEU A 110 1.11 -13.89 0.70
CA LEU A 110 1.91 -15.11 0.84
C LEU A 110 2.54 -15.54 -0.48
N ILE A 111 1.72 -15.64 -1.54
CA ILE A 111 2.19 -16.01 -2.89
C ILE A 111 3.26 -15.03 -3.36
N TYR A 112 3.00 -13.72 -3.21
CA TYR A 112 3.97 -12.70 -3.57
C TYR A 112 5.28 -12.85 -2.79
N SER A 113 5.19 -13.08 -1.49
CA SER A 113 6.38 -13.23 -0.64
C SER A 113 7.21 -14.44 -1.02
N LEU A 114 6.58 -15.54 -1.47
CA LEU A 114 7.28 -16.72 -1.99
C LEU A 114 7.98 -16.45 -3.32
N ILE A 115 7.36 -15.68 -4.22
CA ILE A 115 7.98 -15.28 -5.50
C ILE A 115 9.21 -14.40 -5.22
N VAL A 116 9.10 -13.43 -4.32
CA VAL A 116 10.21 -12.55 -3.93
C VAL A 116 11.31 -13.35 -3.24
N LEU A 117 10.95 -14.29 -2.35
CA LEU A 117 11.89 -15.21 -1.71
C LEU A 117 12.73 -15.97 -2.75
N TRP A 118 12.06 -16.53 -3.76
CA TRP A 118 12.69 -17.27 -4.84
C TRP A 118 13.62 -16.38 -5.69
N LEU A 119 13.22 -15.15 -6.00
CA LEU A 119 14.02 -14.22 -6.81
C LEU A 119 15.25 -13.66 -6.09
N PHE A 120 15.14 -13.42 -4.78
CA PHE A 120 16.21 -12.79 -4.00
C PHE A 120 17.07 -13.80 -3.23
N GLY A 121 16.72 -15.09 -3.24
CA GLY A 121 17.52 -16.14 -2.61
C GLY A 121 17.63 -15.98 -1.09
N ILE A 122 16.57 -15.48 -0.44
CA ILE A 122 16.58 -15.32 1.02
C ILE A 122 16.43 -16.72 1.64
N HIS A 123 17.42 -17.15 2.43
CA HIS A 123 17.41 -18.50 3.02
C HIS A 123 16.92 -18.55 4.48
N SER A 124 16.63 -17.40 5.09
CA SER A 124 16.17 -17.34 6.50
C SER A 124 14.64 -17.33 6.59
N GLY A 125 14.08 -18.37 7.22
CA GLY A 125 12.64 -18.45 7.49
C GLY A 125 12.12 -17.31 8.37
N SER A 126 12.95 -16.81 9.30
CA SER A 126 12.58 -15.68 10.17
C SER A 126 12.40 -14.36 9.40
N LEU A 127 13.26 -14.14 8.40
CA LEU A 127 13.22 -12.93 7.58
C LEU A 127 12.04 -12.98 6.59
N PHE A 128 11.79 -14.17 6.03
CA PHE A 128 10.59 -14.44 5.24
C PHE A 128 9.31 -14.15 6.02
N MET A 129 9.18 -14.66 7.25
CA MET A 129 7.99 -14.44 8.08
C MET A 129 7.74 -12.95 8.33
N ARG A 130 8.79 -12.18 8.67
CA ARG A 130 8.68 -10.72 8.88
C ARG A 130 8.27 -9.99 7.60
N TYR A 131 8.89 -10.36 6.48
CA TYR A 131 8.59 -9.79 5.17
C TYR A 131 7.16 -10.06 4.73
N TRP A 132 6.70 -11.30 4.88
CA TRP A 132 5.34 -11.69 4.55
C TRP A 132 4.31 -10.96 5.43
N MET A 133 4.51 -10.93 6.75
CA MET A 133 3.62 -10.20 7.67
C MET A 133 3.58 -8.70 7.37
N PHE A 134 4.72 -8.11 7.02
CA PHE A 134 4.78 -6.73 6.59
C PHE A 134 4.00 -6.50 5.29
N ASN A 135 4.17 -7.35 4.28
CA ASN A 135 3.45 -7.23 3.02
C ASN A 135 1.93 -7.47 3.16
N TRP A 136 1.56 -8.37 4.07
CA TRP A 136 0.17 -8.59 4.44
C TRP A 136 -0.46 -7.35 5.06
N LEU A 137 0.24 -6.71 6.00
CA LEU A 137 -0.19 -5.44 6.61
C LEU A 137 -0.33 -4.33 5.56
N SER A 138 0.63 -4.20 4.65
CA SER A 138 0.57 -3.27 3.51
C SER A 138 -0.68 -3.49 2.66
N SER A 139 -1.00 -4.76 2.38
CA SER A 139 -2.20 -5.14 1.61
C SER A 139 -3.49 -4.76 2.36
N MET A 140 -3.54 -4.91 3.69
CA MET A 140 -4.70 -4.50 4.49
C MET A 140 -4.92 -2.98 4.46
N VAL A 141 -3.84 -2.20 4.56
CA VAL A 141 -3.91 -0.73 4.48
C VAL A 141 -4.46 -0.29 3.12
N PHE A 142 -3.95 -0.85 2.02
CA PHE A 142 -4.46 -0.50 0.69
C PHE A 142 -5.87 -1.01 0.43
N GLY A 143 -6.20 -2.22 0.87
CA GLY A 143 -7.55 -2.76 0.78
C GLY A 143 -8.57 -1.84 1.45
N ILE A 144 -8.26 -1.32 2.63
CA ILE A 144 -9.20 -0.45 3.34
C ILE A 144 -9.31 0.95 2.73
N ILE A 145 -8.22 1.49 2.17
CA ILE A 145 -8.25 2.73 1.37
C ILE A 145 -9.24 2.55 0.21
N ILE A 146 -9.08 1.47 -0.56
CA ILE A 146 -9.94 1.21 -1.72
C ILE A 146 -11.39 1.06 -1.29
N VAL A 147 -11.67 0.30 -0.23
CA VAL A 147 -13.04 0.13 0.28
C VAL A 147 -13.63 1.47 0.74
N LEU A 148 -12.86 2.29 1.45
CA LEU A 148 -13.30 3.60 1.90
C LEU A 148 -13.70 4.50 0.71
N PHE A 149 -12.85 4.59 -0.31
CA PHE A 149 -13.14 5.45 -1.46
C PHE A 149 -14.25 4.88 -2.37
N THR A 150 -14.17 3.62 -2.75
CA THR A 150 -15.12 3.00 -3.71
C THR A 150 -16.52 2.83 -3.11
N THR A 151 -16.60 2.39 -1.85
CA THR A 151 -17.88 2.02 -1.23
C THR A 151 -18.54 3.22 -0.55
N ASN A 152 -17.77 4.10 0.11
CA ASN A 152 -18.37 5.19 0.89
C ASN A 152 -18.51 6.52 0.13
N LEU A 153 -17.71 6.75 -0.93
CA LEU A 153 -17.83 7.99 -1.73
C LEU A 153 -18.54 7.76 -3.08
N GLY A 154 -18.87 6.50 -3.41
CA GLY A 154 -19.62 6.16 -4.62
C GLY A 154 -18.84 6.48 -5.91
N PRO A 155 -19.52 6.87 -7.00
CA PRO A 155 -18.88 7.12 -8.30
C PRO A 155 -17.78 8.20 -8.26
N PHE A 156 -17.96 9.26 -7.46
CA PHE A 156 -16.95 10.30 -7.25
C PHE A 156 -15.73 9.80 -6.47
N GLY A 157 -15.92 8.79 -5.62
CA GLY A 157 -14.86 8.17 -4.85
C GLY A 157 -13.75 7.58 -5.72
N ASN A 158 -14.10 7.04 -6.88
CA ASN A 158 -13.11 6.44 -7.79
C ASN A 158 -12.17 7.50 -8.39
N SER A 159 -12.69 8.66 -8.78
CA SER A 159 -11.85 9.75 -9.29
C SER A 159 -10.89 10.27 -8.22
N ILE A 160 -11.37 10.42 -6.98
CA ILE A 160 -10.53 10.84 -5.85
C ILE A 160 -9.48 9.79 -5.52
N LEU A 161 -9.86 8.49 -5.54
CA LEU A 161 -8.92 7.39 -5.34
C LEU A 161 -7.79 7.43 -6.38
N THR A 162 -8.12 7.66 -7.66
CA THR A 162 -7.11 7.76 -8.72
C THR A 162 -6.12 8.91 -8.44
N VAL A 163 -6.63 10.10 -8.11
CA VAL A 163 -5.78 11.24 -7.75
C VAL A 163 -4.92 10.91 -6.53
N PHE A 164 -5.51 10.27 -5.52
CA PHE A 164 -4.81 9.87 -4.31
C PHE A 164 -3.68 8.85 -4.58
N VAL A 165 -3.93 7.86 -5.45
CA VAL A 165 -2.92 6.89 -5.88
C VAL A 165 -1.78 7.56 -6.65
N ILE A 166 -2.09 8.50 -7.54
CA ILE A 166 -1.08 9.28 -8.27
C ILE A 166 -0.21 10.08 -7.28
N LEU A 167 -0.83 10.74 -6.29
CA LEU A 167 -0.11 11.50 -5.27
C LEU A 167 0.77 10.61 -4.40
N MET A 168 0.28 9.42 -4.01
CA MET A 168 1.08 8.42 -3.29
C MET A 168 2.28 7.98 -4.11
N LEU A 169 2.08 7.68 -5.39
CA LEU A 169 3.16 7.24 -6.27
C LEU A 169 4.23 8.34 -6.42
N ALA A 170 3.80 9.58 -6.67
CA ALA A 170 4.70 10.73 -6.80
C ALA A 170 5.45 11.07 -5.50
N GLY A 171 4.82 10.85 -4.34
CA GLY A 171 5.43 11.01 -3.02
C GLY A 171 6.22 9.78 -2.53
N SER A 172 6.37 8.74 -3.35
CA SER A 172 7.07 7.51 -2.96
C SER A 172 8.54 7.53 -3.36
N THR A 173 9.37 6.74 -2.68
CA THR A 173 10.79 6.55 -3.04
C THR A 173 11.00 5.58 -4.21
N LEU A 174 9.97 5.31 -5.02
CA LEU A 174 10.06 4.35 -6.14
C LEU A 174 10.93 4.86 -7.28
N GLN A 175 10.69 6.11 -7.67
CA GLN A 175 11.27 6.68 -8.88
C GLN A 175 12.56 7.45 -8.55
N LEU A 176 12.51 8.25 -7.48
CA LEU A 176 13.62 9.06 -7.01
C LEU A 176 13.60 9.07 -5.49
N ALA A 177 14.77 9.15 -4.86
CA ALA A 177 14.83 9.42 -3.43
C ALA A 177 14.25 10.81 -3.15
N LEU A 178 13.41 10.92 -2.10
CA LEU A 178 12.72 12.17 -1.74
C LEU A 178 13.68 13.32 -1.38
N GLU A 179 14.91 12.99 -1.02
CA GLU A 179 15.96 13.98 -0.72
C GLU A 179 16.48 14.68 -1.97
N LEU A 180 16.42 13.99 -3.13
CA LEU A 180 16.80 14.54 -4.44
C LEU A 180 15.60 15.15 -5.18
N SER A 181 14.38 14.95 -4.72
CA SER A 181 13.19 15.51 -5.36
C SER A 181 12.90 16.94 -4.89
N HIS A 182 12.11 17.67 -5.68
CA HIS A 182 11.67 19.01 -5.32
C HIS A 182 10.95 19.01 -3.95
N PRO A 183 11.14 20.01 -3.08
CA PRO A 183 10.57 20.05 -1.73
C PRO A 183 9.06 19.82 -1.67
N PHE A 184 8.34 20.13 -2.75
CA PHE A 184 6.92 19.81 -2.90
C PHE A 184 6.60 18.33 -2.65
N TYR A 185 7.39 17.39 -3.16
CA TYR A 185 7.11 15.95 -3.02
C TYR A 185 7.39 15.39 -1.61
N ARG A 186 7.89 16.22 -0.69
CA ARG A 186 8.16 15.81 0.71
C ARG A 186 6.89 15.51 1.51
N TYR A 187 5.70 15.88 1.02
CA TYR A 187 4.44 15.39 1.65
C TYR A 187 4.38 13.85 1.68
N GLY A 188 5.11 13.19 0.78
CA GLY A 188 5.19 11.73 0.69
C GLY A 188 5.66 11.04 1.97
N TYR A 189 6.44 11.71 2.83
CA TYR A 189 6.85 11.17 4.13
C TYR A 189 5.67 10.82 5.05
N GLY A 190 4.52 11.46 4.86
CA GLY A 190 3.32 11.16 5.62
C GLY A 190 2.48 10.04 5.01
N LEU A 191 2.73 9.63 3.76
CA LEU A 191 1.87 8.70 3.03
C LEU A 191 2.24 7.24 3.30
N PRO A 192 1.25 6.33 3.31
CA PRO A 192 1.49 4.92 3.63
C PRO A 192 2.45 4.26 2.63
N LEU A 193 2.39 4.64 1.35
CA LEU A 193 3.24 4.06 0.31
C LEU A 193 4.74 4.30 0.56
N TYR A 194 5.13 5.47 1.10
CA TYR A 194 6.52 5.74 1.46
C TYR A 194 7.05 4.74 2.49
N HIS A 195 6.27 4.49 3.54
CA HIS A 195 6.64 3.57 4.62
C HIS A 195 6.65 2.11 4.17
N ILE A 196 5.75 1.72 3.26
CA ILE A 196 5.70 0.38 2.66
C ILE A 196 7.01 0.09 1.94
N ILE A 197 7.45 1.02 1.10
CA ILE A 197 8.61 0.80 0.23
C ILE A 197 9.90 0.86 1.02
N ASN A 198 9.99 1.79 1.97
CA ASN A 198 11.16 1.90 2.84
C ASN A 198 11.27 0.70 3.81
N GLY A 199 10.13 0.19 4.30
CA GLY A 199 10.08 -1.03 5.11
C GLY A 199 10.40 -2.30 4.31
N GLY A 200 9.89 -2.40 3.08
CA GLY A 200 10.21 -3.50 2.17
C GLY A 200 11.70 -3.56 1.82
N ARG A 201 12.30 -2.40 1.49
CA ARG A 201 13.74 -2.28 1.24
C ARG A 201 14.59 -2.62 2.47
N HIS A 202 14.15 -2.22 3.66
CA HIS A 202 14.83 -2.60 4.90
C HIS A 202 14.85 -4.11 5.08
N LEU A 203 13.73 -4.80 4.85
CA LEU A 203 13.66 -6.25 5.02
C LEU A 203 14.43 -7.00 3.94
N LEU A 204 14.38 -6.56 2.68
CA LEU A 204 15.02 -7.27 1.55
C LEU A 204 16.52 -6.98 1.42
N PHE A 205 16.95 -5.75 1.69
CA PHE A 205 18.31 -5.30 1.45
C PHE A 205 19.07 -4.92 2.73
N ASN A 206 18.44 -5.07 3.90
CA ASN A 206 18.99 -4.64 5.18
C ASN A 206 19.44 -3.16 5.16
N SER A 207 18.71 -2.33 4.42
CA SER A 207 19.00 -0.90 4.27
C SER A 207 18.75 -0.16 5.59
N TYR A 208 19.53 0.88 5.90
CA TYR A 208 19.38 1.66 7.12
C TYR A 208 18.07 2.45 7.10
N SER A 209 17.02 1.94 7.76
CA SER A 209 15.75 2.64 7.86
C SER A 209 15.06 2.35 9.20
N ASN A 210 14.21 3.28 9.62
CA ASN A 210 13.44 3.18 10.85
C ASN A 210 12.25 2.23 10.68
N PHE A 211 12.53 0.93 10.58
CA PHE A 211 11.51 -0.10 10.33
C PHE A 211 10.34 -0.06 11.32
N ARG A 212 10.63 0.14 12.61
CA ARG A 212 9.61 0.25 13.66
C ARG A 212 8.65 1.43 13.43
N LEU A 213 9.17 2.55 12.96
CA LEU A 213 8.38 3.73 12.63
C LEU A 213 7.49 3.43 11.42
N ASN A 214 8.04 2.81 10.38
CA ASN A 214 7.27 2.45 9.19
C ASN A 214 6.07 1.55 9.55
N VAL A 215 6.30 0.50 10.34
CA VAL A 215 5.23 -0.40 10.81
C VAL A 215 4.21 0.35 11.68
N GLY A 216 4.67 1.22 12.58
CA GLY A 216 3.81 2.02 13.44
C GLY A 216 2.88 2.94 12.66
N VAL A 217 3.40 3.63 11.63
CA VAL A 217 2.59 4.50 10.77
C VAL A 217 1.58 3.68 9.96
N LEU A 218 1.96 2.51 9.44
CA LEU A 218 1.02 1.62 8.75
C LEU A 218 -0.14 1.18 9.65
N LEU A 219 0.14 0.81 10.91
CA LEU A 219 -0.89 0.43 11.87
C LEU A 219 -1.80 1.60 12.24
N ALA A 220 -1.24 2.81 12.38
CA ALA A 220 -2.02 4.02 12.62
C ALA A 220 -2.95 4.33 11.43
N TYR A 221 -2.46 4.19 10.20
CA TYR A 221 -3.26 4.34 8.99
C TYR A 221 -4.37 3.31 8.92
N PHE A 222 -4.04 2.03 9.12
CA PHE A 222 -5.02 0.95 9.11
C PHE A 222 -6.13 1.23 10.12
N SER A 223 -5.78 1.54 11.38
CA SER A 223 -6.75 1.77 12.45
C SER A 223 -7.63 3.00 12.17
N THR A 224 -7.03 4.10 11.73
CA THR A 224 -7.75 5.35 11.43
C THR A 224 -8.73 5.16 10.27
N LEU A 225 -8.26 4.55 9.18
CA LEU A 225 -9.09 4.28 8.00
C LEU A 225 -10.16 3.24 8.28
N TRP A 226 -9.89 2.27 9.15
CA TRP A 226 -10.87 1.28 9.58
C TRP A 226 -12.03 1.92 10.35
N LEU A 227 -11.71 2.80 11.31
CA LEU A 227 -12.72 3.57 12.04
C LEU A 227 -13.54 4.46 11.10
N LEU A 228 -12.89 5.14 10.15
CA LEU A 228 -13.57 5.97 9.17
C LEU A 228 -14.48 5.13 8.26
N ALA A 229 -13.98 4.03 7.70
CA ALA A 229 -14.74 3.16 6.80
C ALA A 229 -15.96 2.56 7.49
N PHE A 230 -15.80 2.13 8.75
CA PHE A 230 -16.89 1.60 9.55
C PHE A 230 -17.94 2.68 9.88
N GLY A 231 -17.49 3.87 10.30
CA GLY A 231 -18.37 5.00 10.61
C GLY A 231 -19.19 5.46 9.40
N THR A 232 -18.53 5.66 8.25
CA THR A 232 -19.24 6.06 7.02
C THR A 232 -20.12 4.96 6.46
N GLY A 233 -19.73 3.68 6.61
CA GLY A 233 -20.53 2.53 6.17
C GLY A 233 -21.89 2.45 6.88
N ILE A 234 -21.89 2.63 8.21
CA ILE A 234 -23.14 2.66 9.00
C ILE A 234 -24.04 3.81 8.56
N PHE A 235 -23.47 5.00 8.32
CA PHE A 235 -24.22 6.16 7.86
C PHE A 235 -24.93 5.91 6.53
N TRP A 236 -24.23 5.30 5.56
CA TRP A 236 -24.79 4.98 4.26
C TRP A 236 -25.92 3.94 4.33
N ILE A 237 -25.74 2.89 5.12
CA ILE A 237 -26.78 1.86 5.30
C ILE A 237 -28.06 2.48 5.87
N LYS A 238 -27.94 3.31 6.92
CA LYS A 238 -29.09 4.04 7.49
C LYS A 238 -29.77 4.94 6.47
N ARG A 239 -29.00 5.59 5.59
CA ARG A 239 -29.54 6.44 4.52
C ARG A 239 -30.33 5.62 3.49
N GLN A 240 -29.85 4.44 3.13
CA GLN A 240 -30.54 3.56 2.18
C GLN A 240 -31.84 2.98 2.75
N GLN A 241 -31.85 2.57 4.03
CA GLN A 241 -33.06 2.10 4.71
C GLN A 241 -34.17 3.18 4.72
N LYS A 242 -33.81 4.45 4.99
CA LYS A 242 -34.76 5.56 4.92
C LYS A 242 -35.33 5.79 3.52
N LYS A 243 -34.53 5.62 2.46
CA LYS A 243 -34.99 5.74 1.07
C LYS A 243 -35.95 4.62 0.68
N ALA A 244 -35.60 3.37 1.04
CA ALA A 244 -36.45 2.21 0.78
C ALA A 244 -37.82 2.34 1.48
N ALA A 245 -37.83 2.78 2.75
CA ALA A 245 -39.07 3.01 3.49
C ALA A 245 -39.97 4.09 2.84
N ARG A 246 -39.38 5.19 2.32
CA ARG A 246 -40.12 6.23 1.60
C ARG A 246 -40.73 5.71 0.29
N GLN A 247 -40.01 4.90 -0.48
CA GLN A 247 -40.53 4.30 -1.71
C GLN A 247 -41.69 3.34 -1.43
N SER A 248 -41.58 2.50 -0.39
CA SER A 248 -42.68 1.62 0.02
C SER A 248 -43.93 2.38 0.49
N GLN A 249 -43.77 3.60 1.02
CA GLN A 249 -44.89 4.47 1.38
C GLN A 249 -45.54 5.08 0.13
N LEU A 250 -44.76 5.61 -0.82
CA LEU A 250 -45.28 6.18 -2.07
C LEU A 250 -46.09 5.16 -2.89
N VAL A 251 -45.58 3.93 -3.04
CA VAL A 251 -46.29 2.84 -3.75
C VAL A 251 -47.60 2.44 -3.06
N LYS A 252 -47.72 2.62 -1.74
CA LYS A 252 -48.99 2.38 -1.03
C LYS A 252 -49.99 3.51 -1.26
N THR A 253 -49.52 4.75 -1.32
CA THR A 253 -50.37 5.91 -1.59
C THR A 253 -50.91 5.93 -3.02
N GLU A 254 -50.14 5.49 -4.02
CA GLU A 254 -50.62 5.39 -5.42
C GLU A 254 -51.67 4.28 -5.65
N LYS A 255 -51.78 3.32 -4.72
CA LYS A 255 -52.74 2.21 -4.81
C LYS A 255 -54.07 2.47 -4.07
N GLN A 256 -54.17 3.58 -3.35
CA GLN A 256 -55.39 4.02 -2.66
C GLN A 256 -56.10 5.09 -3.47
#